data_AF-A0A2A2K4J8-F1
#
_entry.id   AF-A0A2A2K4J8-F1
#
_cell.length_a   1.000
_cell.length_b   1.000
_cell.length_c   1.000
_cell.angle_alpha   90.00
_cell.angle_beta   90.00
_cell.angle_gamma   90.00
#
_symmetry.space_group_name_H-M   'P 1'
#
loop_
_entity.id
_entity.type
_entity.pdbx_description
1 polymer ?
#
loop_
_entity_poly.entity_id
_entity_poly.type
_entity_poly.pdbx_seq_one_letter_code
_entity_poly.pdbx_strand_id
1 'polypeptide(L)'
;MGLEEQLGQPAPITDEMVDRTSSSRYLSLHKNHDGEISLKWTPNQLMHASSQPCSANGKDIEQNWKQAIQIQMQDIIYIHLHQKDENYPSTLTFVNCEGVQSAPLQLPAGQHSLVFLTALETGLAPSLRLDPPLWAGHGKEKALPRLRKRSTASPSMMDYVFRLVRIAGNDPIPFDDIEPPSPPLETPPNTANNCISLPNSPYIMDTNVDSLINMQMGKACESMRHQILARAFYGWLTYCRHLKTIRKHLLYLVETNVVQGEEDAQPVDEEFWKKCRTEKTPELEQEFLSRVYWKGIEGSNPKELRRQAWPYLIGLFKWDENQEPKTGEFTKKYRREVDDWRVLEAEVRKRDEEAFIAARAKKFSSPVRECSIASDVFEEDNRPEELNKDEPCSSEILLTTFTTNLHRIDKDVERCDRNLFFFSNKENLESLRRVMITYVRRNLDEGYVQGMCDLLAPLLVIFEDEALTIECFSILMSRLRENFPQRTGMDECLSNLRSLIQVIDPQIFSLLSASTDCTHLYFSYRWFLLDFKRELSYDCTYKVWETIWAANRTFTPHFALFFALAIITNYRDVIIGSQMDFTDMIKFFNEMAERHDCTRLLQAARLHIKALQNFVQQLR
;
A
#
# COMPACT_ATOMS: atom_id res chain seq x y z
N MET A 1 62.62 57.41 15.08
CA MET A 1 61.30 58.08 15.03
C MET A 1 60.84 58.03 13.57
N GLY A 2 59.66 57.48 13.28
CA GLY A 2 58.96 57.56 11.96
C GLY A 2 59.48 56.62 10.87
N LEU A 3 58.70 55.65 10.34
CA LEU A 3 57.52 55.72 9.44
C LEU A 3 57.93 55.82 7.94
N GLU A 4 57.63 54.78 7.14
CA GLU A 4 56.57 54.73 6.09
C GLU A 4 57.12 55.18 4.71
N GLU A 5 56.69 54.73 3.52
CA GLU A 5 55.59 53.90 3.05
C GLU A 5 55.92 53.41 1.61
N GLN A 6 55.03 52.59 1.06
CA GLN A 6 55.01 51.84 -0.20
C GLN A 6 55.24 52.64 -1.51
N LEU A 7 55.67 51.94 -2.58
CA LEU A 7 55.10 52.02 -3.94
C LEU A 7 55.81 51.07 -4.95
N GLY A 8 55.02 50.27 -5.68
CA GLY A 8 55.23 49.99 -7.12
C GLY A 8 56.03 48.74 -7.56
N GLN A 9 55.32 47.74 -8.11
CA GLN A 9 55.78 46.72 -9.10
C GLN A 9 56.41 47.39 -10.36
N PRO A 10 56.98 46.69 -11.39
CA PRO A 10 57.03 45.25 -11.75
C PRO A 10 58.49 44.80 -12.10
N ALA A 11 58.90 43.64 -12.63
CA ALA A 11 58.37 42.64 -13.57
C ALA A 11 59.25 41.36 -13.49
N PRO A 12 58.84 40.23 -14.09
CA PRO A 12 59.16 38.87 -13.66
C PRO A 12 60.24 38.17 -14.52
N ILE A 13 60.70 37.00 -14.04
CA ILE A 13 61.30 35.81 -14.71
C ILE A 13 61.97 35.05 -13.55
N THR A 14 61.82 33.76 -13.25
CA THR A 14 61.13 32.57 -13.75
C THR A 14 61.35 31.53 -12.65
N ASP A 15 60.37 30.70 -12.33
CA ASP A 15 60.66 29.40 -11.72
C ASP A 15 59.78 28.34 -12.37
N GLU A 16 60.32 27.84 -13.48
CA GLU A 16 60.04 26.51 -14.02
C GLU A 16 60.29 25.46 -12.93
N MET A 17 59.32 25.17 -12.07
CA MET A 17 59.41 23.97 -11.22
C MET A 17 58.10 23.45 -10.62
N VAL A 18 56.96 23.64 -11.29
CA VAL A 18 55.70 22.94 -10.94
C VAL A 18 54.94 22.45 -12.17
N ASP A 19 55.64 21.96 -13.20
CA ASP A 19 55.00 21.32 -14.36
C ASP A 19 55.49 19.89 -14.61
N ARG A 20 55.50 19.08 -13.56
CA ARG A 20 55.55 17.61 -13.70
C ARG A 20 54.56 16.98 -12.73
N THR A 21 53.55 16.32 -13.31
CA THR A 21 52.56 15.38 -12.73
C THR A 21 51.07 15.78 -12.74
N SER A 22 50.65 16.77 -13.54
CA SER A 22 49.26 16.76 -14.04
C SER A 22 49.16 15.90 -15.30
N SER A 23 49.55 14.63 -15.19
CA SER A 23 49.25 13.65 -16.23
C SER A 23 47.73 13.54 -16.30
N SER A 24 47.15 13.96 -17.43
CA SER A 24 45.73 13.74 -17.73
C SER A 24 45.43 12.25 -17.53
N ARG A 25 44.28 11.95 -16.91
CA ARG A 25 43.86 10.59 -16.56
C ARG A 25 42.44 10.38 -17.07
N TYR A 26 42.15 9.17 -17.50
CA TYR A 26 40.86 8.79 -18.06
C TYR A 26 39.98 8.21 -16.96
N LEU A 27 38.77 8.75 -16.83
CA LEU A 27 37.73 8.26 -15.92
C LEU A 27 36.63 7.62 -16.75
N SER A 28 36.38 6.33 -16.55
CA SER A 28 35.33 5.59 -17.26
C SER A 28 34.38 4.89 -16.30
N LEU A 29 33.11 4.84 -16.71
CA LEU A 29 32.06 4.08 -16.05
C LEU A 29 31.80 2.80 -16.86
N HIS A 30 31.94 1.64 -16.24
CA HIS A 30 31.68 0.35 -16.88
C HIS A 30 30.49 -0.32 -16.19
N LYS A 31 29.47 -0.68 -16.97
CA LYS A 31 28.35 -1.49 -16.52
C LYS A 31 28.55 -2.92 -17.00
N ASN A 32 28.65 -3.87 -16.06
CA ASN A 32 28.80 -5.29 -16.37
C ASN A 32 27.44 -5.90 -16.75
N HIS A 33 27.45 -7.13 -17.30
CA HIS A 33 26.23 -7.84 -17.71
C HIS A 33 25.25 -8.09 -16.56
N ASP A 34 25.73 -8.17 -15.32
CA ASP A 34 24.93 -8.33 -14.10
C ASP A 34 24.34 -7.01 -13.57
N GLY A 35 24.53 -5.90 -14.30
CA GLY A 35 24.04 -4.57 -13.91
C GLY A 35 24.92 -3.84 -12.89
N GLU A 36 25.96 -4.48 -12.36
CA GLU A 36 26.97 -3.86 -11.50
C GLU A 36 27.78 -2.79 -12.24
N ILE A 37 28.10 -1.70 -11.54
CA ILE A 37 28.81 -0.56 -12.12
C ILE A 37 30.15 -0.39 -11.43
N SER A 38 31.21 -0.39 -12.24
CA SER A 38 32.57 -0.10 -11.79
C SER A 38 33.04 1.23 -12.37
N LEU A 39 33.56 2.09 -11.50
CA LEU A 39 34.25 3.32 -11.87
C LEU A 39 35.75 3.01 -11.97
N LYS A 40 36.34 3.25 -13.13
CA LYS A 40 37.78 3.06 -13.36
C LYS A 40 38.45 4.39 -13.63
N TRP A 41 39.51 4.66 -12.90
CA TRP A 41 40.36 5.83 -13.08
C TRP A 41 41.75 5.37 -13.49
N THR A 42 42.13 5.63 -14.75
CA THR A 42 43.32 5.07 -15.39
C THR A 42 44.23 6.20 -15.87
N PRO A 43 45.52 6.22 -15.50
CA PRO A 43 46.48 7.17 -16.08
C PRO A 43 46.57 7.08 -17.61
N ASN A 44 46.58 8.21 -18.33
CA ASN A 44 46.64 8.20 -19.80
C ASN A 44 47.88 7.48 -20.37
N GLN A 45 48.95 7.40 -19.59
CA GLN A 45 50.18 6.68 -19.93
C GLN A 45 49.95 5.17 -20.14
N LEU A 46 48.92 4.59 -19.52
CA LEU A 46 48.54 3.18 -19.72
C LEU A 46 47.67 2.98 -20.97
N MET A 47 46.88 3.97 -21.37
CA MET A 47 45.97 3.89 -22.53
C MET A 47 46.73 3.93 -23.87
N HIS A 48 47.91 4.57 -23.89
CA HIS A 48 48.75 4.71 -25.09
C HIS A 48 49.92 3.71 -25.15
N ALA A 49 49.95 2.68 -24.28
CA ALA A 49 51.05 1.72 -24.21
C ALA A 49 51.32 0.99 -25.55
N SER A 50 50.33 0.90 -26.44
CA SER A 50 50.48 0.34 -27.80
C SER A 50 51.19 1.26 -28.79
N SER A 51 51.44 2.52 -28.44
CA SER A 51 52.01 3.56 -29.32
C SER A 51 53.37 4.11 -28.83
N GLN A 52 53.94 3.56 -27.76
CA GLN A 52 55.27 3.96 -27.28
C GLN A 52 56.39 3.07 -27.85
N PRO A 53 57.59 3.62 -28.14
CA PRO A 53 58.75 2.82 -28.53
C PRO A 53 59.07 1.80 -27.44
N CYS A 54 59.58 0.62 -27.83
CA CYS A 54 59.90 -0.54 -26.98
C CYS A 54 60.98 -0.32 -25.88
N SER A 55 61.15 0.89 -25.38
CA SER A 55 62.12 1.27 -24.35
C SER A 55 61.49 1.80 -23.05
N ALA A 56 60.18 1.69 -22.87
CA ALA A 56 59.55 1.89 -21.54
C ALA A 56 59.80 0.65 -20.68
N ASN A 57 60.60 0.79 -19.61
CA ASN A 57 60.88 -0.27 -18.66
C ASN A 57 59.56 -0.87 -18.12
N GLY A 58 59.43 -2.21 -18.12
CA GLY A 58 58.24 -2.89 -17.60
C GLY A 58 57.88 -2.53 -16.14
N LYS A 59 58.84 -2.01 -15.37
CA LYS A 59 58.62 -1.47 -14.01
C LYS A 59 57.76 -0.21 -13.99
N ASP A 60 57.86 0.67 -14.99
CA ASP A 60 57.07 1.91 -15.02
C ASP A 60 55.59 1.62 -15.34
N ILE A 61 55.32 0.59 -16.16
CA ILE A 61 53.96 0.15 -16.48
C ILE A 61 53.28 -0.46 -15.24
N GLU A 62 53.96 -1.36 -14.51
CA GLU A 62 53.45 -1.90 -13.23
C GLU A 62 53.21 -0.82 -12.17
N GLN A 63 54.10 0.17 -12.07
CA GLN A 63 53.98 1.26 -11.11
C GLN A 63 52.82 2.22 -11.47
N ASN A 64 52.50 2.36 -12.76
CA ASN A 64 51.33 3.09 -13.24
C ASN A 64 50.02 2.33 -12.98
N TRP A 65 50.00 0.99 -13.08
CA TRP A 65 48.82 0.17 -12.70
C TRP A 65 48.49 0.26 -11.21
N LYS A 66 49.50 0.44 -10.34
CA LYS A 66 49.27 0.70 -8.91
C LYS A 66 48.55 2.02 -8.62
N GLN A 67 48.49 2.94 -9.58
CA GLN A 67 47.76 4.20 -9.47
C GLN A 67 46.36 4.14 -10.10
N ALA A 68 45.99 3.02 -10.72
CA ALA A 68 44.66 2.83 -11.26
C ALA A 68 43.69 2.53 -10.10
N ILE A 69 42.61 3.29 -10.02
CA ILE A 69 41.59 3.12 -8.99
C ILE A 69 40.39 2.44 -9.64
N GLN A 70 39.95 1.31 -9.07
CA GLN A 70 38.70 0.65 -9.43
C GLN A 70 37.76 0.67 -8.23
N ILE A 71 36.63 1.34 -8.38
CA ILE A 71 35.61 1.46 -7.33
C ILE A 71 34.36 0.73 -7.80
N GLN A 72 33.90 -0.25 -7.02
CA GLN A 72 32.61 -0.89 -7.25
C GLN A 72 31.53 -0.03 -6.62
N MET A 73 30.59 0.47 -7.42
CA MET A 73 29.58 1.41 -6.94
C MET A 73 28.59 0.77 -5.95
N GLN A 74 28.48 -0.56 -5.93
CA GLN A 74 27.64 -1.31 -5.00
C GLN A 74 28.11 -1.24 -3.54
N ASP A 75 29.41 -1.00 -3.33
CA ASP A 75 30.03 -0.92 -2.02
C ASP A 75 30.06 0.51 -1.49
N ILE A 76 29.66 1.50 -2.30
CA ILE A 76 29.68 2.93 -1.96
C ILE A 76 28.35 3.36 -1.34
N ILE A 77 28.42 3.99 -0.17
CA ILE A 77 27.27 4.53 0.57
C ILE A 77 27.15 6.05 0.46
N TYR A 78 28.27 6.78 0.40
CA TYR A 78 28.30 8.23 0.31
C TYR A 78 29.30 8.72 -0.73
N ILE A 79 28.98 9.84 -1.37
CA ILE A 79 29.83 10.60 -2.26
C ILE A 79 29.93 12.01 -1.70
N HIS A 80 31.14 12.42 -1.34
CA HIS A 80 31.43 13.76 -0.84
C HIS A 80 32.03 14.59 -1.98
N LEU A 81 31.47 15.77 -2.23
CA LEU A 81 31.98 16.74 -3.19
C LEU A 81 32.26 18.04 -2.47
N HIS A 82 33.53 18.44 -2.45
CA HIS A 82 33.99 19.70 -1.87
C HIS A 82 34.32 20.67 -3.01
N GLN A 83 33.56 21.77 -3.11
CA GLN A 83 33.74 22.78 -4.16
C GLN A 83 33.73 24.18 -3.57
N LYS A 84 34.72 25.01 -3.90
CA LYS A 84 34.81 26.39 -3.38
C LYS A 84 33.95 27.37 -4.19
N ASP A 85 34.10 27.33 -5.51
CA ASP A 85 33.35 28.13 -6.49
C ASP A 85 33.45 27.44 -7.86
N GLU A 86 32.69 27.87 -8.87
CA GLU A 86 32.75 27.32 -10.23
C GLU A 86 34.14 27.54 -10.88
N ASN A 87 34.91 28.52 -10.41
CA ASN A 87 36.24 28.86 -10.92
C ASN A 87 37.39 28.04 -10.30
N TYR A 88 37.12 27.14 -9.35
CA TYR A 88 38.15 26.33 -8.67
C TYR A 88 37.91 24.83 -8.88
N PRO A 89 38.97 24.00 -8.86
CA PRO A 89 38.82 22.55 -8.95
C PRO A 89 38.00 22.01 -7.77
N SER A 90 37.20 20.98 -8.04
CA SER A 90 36.35 20.32 -7.05
C SER A 90 36.98 19.01 -6.61
N THR A 91 36.91 18.69 -5.31
CA THR A 91 37.44 17.44 -4.78
C THR A 91 36.29 16.45 -4.51
N LEU A 92 36.39 15.24 -5.06
CA LEU A 92 35.39 14.18 -4.95
C LEU A 92 35.97 12.98 -4.19
N THR A 93 35.24 12.49 -3.19
CA THR A 93 35.64 11.34 -2.36
C THR A 93 34.49 10.36 -2.21
N PHE A 94 34.75 9.07 -2.40
CA PHE A 94 33.78 8.00 -2.21
C PHE A 94 33.97 7.34 -0.85
N VAL A 95 32.88 7.01 -0.15
CA VAL A 95 32.90 6.32 1.14
C VAL A 95 32.18 4.99 1.00
N ASN A 96 32.86 3.89 1.35
CA ASN A 96 32.30 2.54 1.24
C ASN A 96 31.45 2.14 2.48
N CYS A 97 30.80 0.97 2.42
CA CYS A 97 29.97 0.41 3.50
C CYS A 97 30.72 0.14 4.81
N GLU A 98 32.04 0.03 4.76
CA GLU A 98 32.93 -0.08 5.94
C GLU A 98 33.34 1.29 6.51
N GLY A 99 32.93 2.40 5.87
CA GLY A 99 33.28 3.76 6.28
C GLY A 99 34.66 4.24 5.81
N VAL A 100 35.35 3.47 4.97
CA VAL A 100 36.67 3.80 4.41
C VAL A 100 36.50 4.76 3.22
N GLN A 101 37.31 5.82 3.19
CA GLN A 101 37.31 6.83 2.12
C GLN A 101 38.28 6.44 1.00
N SER A 102 37.86 6.60 -0.25
CA SER A 102 38.73 6.46 -1.41
C SER A 102 39.74 7.61 -1.49
N ALA A 103 40.81 7.43 -2.27
CA ALA A 103 41.70 8.55 -2.59
C ALA A 103 40.91 9.72 -3.23
N PRO A 104 41.10 10.98 -2.79
CA PRO A 104 40.36 12.12 -3.33
C PRO A 104 40.66 12.36 -4.81
N LEU A 105 39.62 12.54 -5.62
CA LEU A 105 39.71 12.86 -7.04
C LEU A 105 39.53 14.37 -7.26
N GLN A 106 40.46 14.99 -7.96
CA GLN A 106 40.36 16.40 -8.35
C GLN A 106 39.68 16.51 -9.73
N LEU A 107 38.55 17.19 -9.78
CA LEU A 107 37.85 17.56 -11.00
C LEU A 107 38.23 19.01 -11.38
N PRO A 108 38.49 19.30 -12.67
CA PRO A 108 38.80 20.66 -13.11
C PRO A 108 37.68 21.66 -12.78
N ALA A 109 38.04 22.94 -12.71
CA ALA A 109 37.08 24.04 -12.55
C ALA A 109 36.03 24.06 -13.69
N GLY A 110 34.82 24.53 -13.39
CA GLY A 110 33.68 24.56 -14.31
C GLY A 110 32.60 23.52 -13.95
N GLN A 111 31.81 23.10 -14.94
CA GLN A 111 30.66 22.20 -14.73
C GLN A 111 31.02 20.71 -14.69
N HIS A 112 32.31 20.35 -14.62
CA HIS A 112 32.77 18.96 -14.68
C HIS A 112 32.24 18.10 -13.52
N SER A 113 32.08 18.66 -12.31
CA SER A 113 31.46 17.98 -11.17
C SER A 113 30.00 17.62 -11.43
N LEU A 114 29.24 18.54 -12.00
CA LEU A 114 27.82 18.33 -12.35
C LEU A 114 27.64 17.35 -13.51
N VAL A 115 28.48 17.46 -14.55
CA VAL A 115 28.48 16.53 -15.70
C VAL A 115 28.82 15.12 -15.23
N PHE A 116 29.84 14.99 -14.36
CA PHE A 116 30.21 13.70 -13.79
C PHE A 116 29.08 13.09 -12.97
N LEU A 117 28.50 13.83 -12.03
CA LEU A 117 27.39 13.32 -11.19
C LEU A 117 26.15 12.99 -12.03
N THR A 118 25.90 13.75 -13.10
CA THR A 118 24.82 13.47 -14.07
C THR A 118 25.05 12.17 -14.84
N ALA A 119 26.27 11.95 -15.32
CA ALA A 119 26.64 10.72 -16.00
C ALA A 119 26.59 9.51 -15.04
N LEU A 120 27.02 9.71 -13.79
CA LEU A 120 26.96 8.70 -12.75
C LEU A 120 25.51 8.33 -12.39
N GLU A 121 24.64 9.32 -12.15
CA GLU A 121 23.20 9.10 -11.88
C GLU A 121 22.52 8.35 -13.03
N THR A 122 22.87 8.68 -14.28
CA THR A 122 22.34 8.00 -15.47
C THR A 122 22.85 6.56 -15.57
N GLY A 123 24.12 6.33 -15.24
CA GLY A 123 24.70 4.99 -15.23
C GLY A 123 24.11 4.10 -14.14
N LEU A 124 23.90 4.67 -12.94
CA LEU A 124 23.32 4.01 -11.77
C LEU A 124 21.85 3.59 -11.97
N ALA A 125 21.13 4.22 -12.89
CA ALA A 125 19.76 3.84 -13.21
C ALA A 125 19.67 2.46 -13.91
N PRO A 126 18.64 1.65 -13.59
CA PRO A 126 17.57 1.90 -12.62
C PRO A 126 17.91 1.50 -11.18
N SER A 127 19.05 0.83 -10.93
CA SER A 127 19.32 0.09 -9.68
C SER A 127 19.71 0.96 -8.48
N LEU A 128 20.30 2.13 -8.70
CA LEU A 128 20.83 3.03 -7.67
C LEU A 128 20.47 4.49 -8.02
N ARG A 129 20.25 5.34 -7.01
CA ARG A 129 20.06 6.80 -7.16
C ARG A 129 20.87 7.60 -6.15
N LEU A 130 21.14 8.86 -6.49
CA LEU A 130 21.69 9.85 -5.58
C LEU A 130 20.57 10.46 -4.71
N ASP A 131 20.85 10.65 -3.42
CA ASP A 131 19.99 11.34 -2.46
C ASP A 131 20.81 12.40 -1.68
N PRO A 132 20.48 13.71 -1.76
CA PRO A 132 19.40 14.30 -2.56
C PRO A 132 19.63 14.15 -4.09
N PRO A 133 18.55 14.02 -4.89
CA PRO A 133 18.68 13.97 -6.35
C PRO A 133 19.16 15.31 -6.91
N LEU A 134 19.78 15.30 -8.10
CA LEU A 134 20.27 16.52 -8.78
C LEU A 134 19.15 17.46 -9.31
N TRP A 135 17.90 17.25 -8.87
CA TRP A 135 16.68 17.86 -9.39
C TRP A 135 16.24 19.02 -8.50
N ALA A 136 15.99 20.18 -9.09
CA ALA A 136 15.31 21.29 -8.42
C ALA A 136 13.86 21.42 -8.95
N GLY A 137 13.02 20.40 -8.69
CA GLY A 137 11.60 20.37 -9.07
C GLY A 137 11.31 19.95 -10.53
N HIS A 138 10.07 19.50 -10.79
CA HIS A 138 9.63 19.07 -12.13
C HIS A 138 9.83 20.20 -13.16
N GLY A 139 10.68 19.94 -14.18
CA GLY A 139 10.85 20.80 -15.35
C GLY A 139 12.02 21.80 -15.35
N LYS A 140 13.00 21.71 -14.43
CA LYS A 140 14.20 22.57 -14.45
C LYS A 140 15.50 21.82 -14.72
N GLU A 141 16.49 22.51 -15.28
CA GLU A 141 17.85 22.03 -15.56
C GLU A 141 18.51 21.38 -14.33
N LYS A 142 19.33 20.32 -14.54
CA LYS A 142 20.07 19.64 -13.46
C LYS A 142 21.02 20.64 -12.79
N ALA A 143 20.98 20.72 -11.46
CA ALA A 143 21.83 21.62 -10.69
C ALA A 143 22.18 21.02 -9.32
N LEU A 144 23.32 21.43 -8.74
CA LEU A 144 23.70 20.99 -7.41
C LEU A 144 22.70 21.53 -6.35
N PRO A 145 22.25 20.71 -5.38
CA PRO A 145 21.26 21.12 -4.38
C PRO A 145 21.74 22.29 -3.52
N ARG A 146 20.96 23.38 -3.42
CA ARG A 146 21.33 24.54 -2.59
C ARG A 146 21.07 24.26 -1.11
N LEU A 147 22.13 24.16 -0.31
CA LEU A 147 22.06 24.13 1.16
C LEU A 147 21.55 25.48 1.70
N ARG A 148 20.50 25.47 2.53
CA ARG A 148 20.01 26.68 3.23
C ARG A 148 21.11 27.17 4.20
N LYS A 149 21.78 28.29 3.87
CA LYS A 149 22.77 28.93 4.75
C LYS A 149 22.11 29.42 6.04
N ARG A 150 22.66 29.02 7.19
CA ARG A 150 22.45 29.70 8.47
C ARG A 150 23.69 30.59 8.70
N SER A 151 23.48 31.91 8.65
CA SER A 151 24.42 32.97 9.02
C SER A 151 25.55 33.33 8.03
N THR A 152 25.97 34.59 8.15
CA THR A 152 26.74 35.47 7.27
C THR A 152 28.26 35.32 7.40
N ALA A 153 28.96 35.59 6.28
CA ALA A 153 30.39 35.96 6.11
C ALA A 153 31.39 34.87 5.61
N SER A 154 32.15 35.25 4.58
CA SER A 154 33.24 34.57 3.82
C SER A 154 32.82 33.54 2.73
N PRO A 155 33.59 33.39 1.62
CA PRO A 155 33.33 32.37 0.59
C PRO A 155 33.76 31.01 1.14
N SER A 156 32.90 30.47 2.02
CA SER A 156 33.07 29.15 2.63
C SER A 156 32.95 28.07 1.54
N MET A 157 33.90 27.13 1.53
CA MET A 157 33.84 25.89 0.76
C MET A 157 32.45 25.26 0.87
N MET A 158 31.85 24.88 -0.26
CA MET A 158 30.57 24.19 -0.33
C MET A 158 30.83 22.69 -0.31
N ASP A 159 30.30 22.02 0.71
CA ASP A 159 30.40 20.58 0.88
C ASP A 159 29.03 19.95 0.55
N TYR A 160 29.02 19.09 -0.46
CA TYR A 160 27.85 18.30 -0.85
C TYR A 160 28.06 16.85 -0.47
N VAL A 161 27.04 16.24 0.13
CA VAL A 161 27.04 14.82 0.49
C VAL A 161 25.85 14.17 -0.20
N PHE A 162 26.14 13.20 -1.07
CA PHE A 162 25.13 12.39 -1.75
C PHE A 162 25.17 10.97 -1.18
N ARG A 163 24.03 10.48 -0.72
CA ARG A 163 23.86 9.08 -0.34
C ARG A 163 23.49 8.27 -1.59
N LEU A 164 24.13 7.13 -1.78
CA LEU A 164 23.72 6.14 -2.77
C LEU A 164 22.59 5.29 -2.18
N VAL A 165 21.43 5.31 -2.84
CA VAL A 165 20.23 4.58 -2.40
C VAL A 165 19.87 3.56 -3.47
N ARG A 166 19.79 2.27 -3.10
CA ARG A 166 19.30 1.23 -3.99
C ARG A 166 17.81 1.43 -4.28
N ILE A 167 17.48 1.47 -5.57
CA ILE A 167 16.11 1.40 -6.06
C ILE A 167 15.92 -0.09 -6.38
N ALA A 168 15.15 -0.77 -5.54
CA ALA A 168 15.14 -2.24 -5.48
C ALA A 168 14.80 -2.91 -6.83
N GLY A 169 15.79 -3.62 -7.38
CA GLY A 169 15.63 -4.82 -8.19
C GLY A 169 16.56 -5.88 -7.61
N ASN A 170 16.00 -7.03 -7.22
CA ASN A 170 16.63 -8.26 -6.71
C ASN A 170 17.82 -8.13 -5.74
N ASP A 171 17.58 -8.36 -4.45
CA ASP A 171 18.58 -8.95 -3.55
C ASP A 171 18.28 -10.45 -3.37
N PRO A 172 19.30 -11.32 -3.21
CA PRO A 172 19.14 -12.77 -3.11
C PRO A 172 18.62 -13.25 -1.74
N ILE A 173 17.94 -14.39 -1.80
CA ILE A 173 17.32 -15.19 -0.74
C ILE A 173 18.28 -15.47 0.43
N PRO A 174 17.88 -15.25 1.70
CA PRO A 174 18.45 -15.96 2.84
C PRO A 174 17.83 -17.36 2.92
N PHE A 175 18.68 -18.38 2.82
CA PHE A 175 18.35 -19.80 2.88
C PHE A 175 17.61 -20.25 4.16
N ASP A 176 16.79 -21.26 3.93
CA ASP A 176 15.96 -22.16 4.76
C ASP A 176 16.20 -22.34 6.27
N ASP A 177 15.07 -22.62 6.92
CA ASP A 177 14.88 -23.16 8.26
C ASP A 177 15.66 -24.47 8.53
N ILE A 178 16.24 -24.57 9.74
CA ILE A 178 16.49 -25.85 10.41
C ILE A 178 15.79 -25.78 11.77
N GLU A 179 14.92 -26.76 12.03
CA GLU A 179 14.16 -26.98 13.27
C GLU A 179 15.00 -26.86 14.56
N PRO A 180 14.40 -26.47 15.70
CA PRO A 180 15.10 -26.41 16.98
C PRO A 180 15.22 -27.81 17.62
N PRO A 181 16.41 -28.24 18.09
CA PRO A 181 16.50 -29.40 18.97
C PRO A 181 16.19 -29.02 20.42
N SER A 182 15.58 -29.96 21.13
CA SER A 182 15.12 -29.93 22.52
C SER A 182 16.29 -29.84 23.55
N PRO A 183 16.02 -29.57 24.85
CA PRO A 183 17.03 -29.09 25.80
C PRO A 183 17.90 -30.22 26.40
N PRO A 184 19.16 -29.95 26.80
CA PRO A 184 19.97 -30.95 27.49
C PRO A 184 19.82 -30.85 29.01
N LEU A 185 19.65 -32.02 29.64
CA LEU A 185 19.82 -32.26 31.08
C LEU A 185 21.22 -32.82 31.37
N GLU A 186 21.71 -32.41 32.55
CA GLU A 186 22.67 -33.08 33.45
C GLU A 186 24.20 -33.06 33.16
N THR A 187 24.92 -32.50 34.14
CA THR A 187 26.33 -32.71 34.52
C THR A 187 26.44 -33.86 35.54
N PRO A 188 27.64 -34.35 35.96
CA PRO A 188 28.94 -34.61 35.29
C PRO A 188 29.37 -36.11 35.59
N PRO A 189 30.66 -36.59 35.62
CA PRO A 189 31.79 -36.07 36.41
C PRO A 189 33.20 -36.11 35.75
N ASN A 190 34.10 -35.38 36.43
CA ASN A 190 35.57 -35.36 36.34
C ASN A 190 36.27 -36.61 35.80
N THR A 191 37.25 -36.41 34.91
CA THR A 191 38.55 -37.08 35.04
C THR A 191 39.66 -36.19 34.46
N ALA A 192 40.62 -35.86 35.31
CA ALA A 192 41.91 -35.29 34.90
C ALA A 192 42.62 -36.25 33.94
N ASN A 193 43.31 -35.73 32.92
CA ASN A 193 44.51 -36.35 32.36
C ASN A 193 45.27 -35.38 31.44
N ASN A 194 46.35 -34.82 32.00
CA ASN A 194 47.70 -34.78 31.44
C ASN A 194 47.84 -34.64 29.91
N CYS A 195 48.08 -33.41 29.44
CA CYS A 195 48.81 -33.18 28.20
C CYS A 195 50.30 -33.50 28.42
N ILE A 196 50.69 -34.74 28.13
CA ILE A 196 52.09 -35.12 27.94
C ILE A 196 52.48 -34.70 26.52
N SER A 197 53.45 -33.79 26.41
CA SER A 197 54.12 -33.45 25.16
C SER A 197 54.90 -34.65 24.64
N LEU A 198 54.61 -35.09 23.41
CA LEU A 198 55.44 -36.04 22.67
C LEU A 198 56.59 -35.30 21.97
N PRO A 199 57.80 -35.90 21.87
CA PRO A 199 58.99 -35.25 21.35
C PRO A 199 59.17 -35.44 19.84
N ASN A 200 59.68 -34.39 19.18
CA ASN A 200 60.31 -34.39 17.86
C ASN A 200 59.48 -34.88 16.66
N SER A 201 58.67 -33.96 16.09
CA SER A 201 58.33 -33.95 14.66
C SER A 201 59.25 -32.95 13.94
N PRO A 202 59.87 -33.27 12.78
CA PRO A 202 60.75 -32.36 12.06
C PRO A 202 59.99 -31.37 11.16
N TYR A 203 58.67 -31.27 11.28
CA TYR A 203 57.91 -30.21 10.62
C TYR A 203 57.94 -28.95 11.48
N ILE A 204 58.62 -27.95 10.92
CA ILE A 204 58.66 -26.53 11.30
C ILE A 204 57.39 -26.16 12.08
N MET A 205 57.57 -25.70 13.32
CA MET A 205 56.54 -24.95 14.03
C MET A 205 56.28 -23.67 13.22
N ASP A 206 55.37 -23.76 12.27
CA ASP A 206 54.75 -22.58 11.67
C ASP A 206 53.77 -22.00 12.70
N THR A 207 54.35 -21.41 13.75
CA THR A 207 53.67 -20.55 14.72
C THR A 207 52.84 -19.47 14.01
N ASN A 208 53.25 -19.10 12.78
CA ASN A 208 52.50 -18.22 11.91
C ASN A 208 51.18 -18.83 11.41
N VAL A 209 51.11 -20.13 11.07
CA VAL A 209 49.89 -20.77 10.55
C VAL A 209 48.89 -20.99 11.69
N ASP A 210 49.33 -21.48 12.84
CA ASP A 210 48.46 -21.62 14.02
C ASP A 210 48.02 -20.25 14.57
N SER A 211 48.87 -19.23 14.49
CA SER A 211 48.49 -17.84 14.80
C SER A 211 47.48 -17.30 13.79
N LEU A 212 47.65 -17.58 12.49
CA LEU A 212 46.73 -17.15 11.43
C LEU A 212 45.36 -17.82 11.59
N ILE A 213 45.33 -19.12 11.91
CA ILE A 213 44.10 -19.88 12.14
C ILE A 213 43.40 -19.39 13.40
N ASN A 214 44.12 -19.18 14.51
CA ASN A 214 43.52 -18.61 15.73
C ASN A 214 43.05 -17.17 15.54
N MET A 215 43.73 -16.37 14.72
CA MET A 215 43.31 -15.02 14.36
C MET A 215 42.08 -15.04 13.43
N GLN A 216 42.01 -15.97 12.48
CA GLN A 216 40.84 -16.19 11.63
C GLN A 216 39.65 -16.71 12.44
N MET A 217 39.87 -17.63 13.37
CA MET A 217 38.86 -18.14 14.29
C MET A 217 38.37 -17.02 15.23
N GLY A 218 39.28 -16.19 15.74
CA GLY A 218 38.95 -15.01 16.53
C GLY A 218 38.07 -14.02 15.76
N LYS A 219 38.45 -13.71 14.51
CA LYS A 219 37.63 -12.86 13.61
C LYS A 219 36.28 -13.50 13.27
N ALA A 220 36.22 -14.81 13.10
CA ALA A 220 34.98 -15.54 12.85
C ALA A 220 34.05 -15.49 14.09
N CYS A 221 34.58 -15.75 15.28
CA CYS A 221 33.85 -15.62 16.55
C CYS A 221 33.37 -14.18 16.79
N GLU A 222 34.21 -13.20 16.48
CA GLU A 222 33.86 -11.78 16.58
C GLU A 222 32.78 -11.40 15.55
N SER A 223 32.87 -11.89 14.31
CA SER A 223 31.84 -11.71 13.29
C SER A 223 30.52 -12.38 13.70
N MET A 224 30.55 -13.62 14.19
CA MET A 224 29.39 -14.32 14.71
C MET A 224 28.75 -13.55 15.88
N ARG A 225 29.57 -13.04 16.81
CA ARG A 225 29.09 -12.20 17.92
C ARG A 225 28.41 -10.93 17.40
N HIS A 226 29.03 -10.23 16.45
CA HIS A 226 28.43 -9.04 15.84
C HIS A 226 27.13 -9.37 15.12
N GLN A 227 27.06 -10.50 14.41
CA GLN A 227 25.85 -10.95 13.74
C GLN A 227 24.73 -11.33 14.71
N ILE A 228 25.04 -12.01 15.82
CA ILE A 228 24.06 -12.34 16.87
C ILE A 228 23.53 -11.07 17.51
N LEU A 229 24.43 -10.14 17.89
CA LEU A 229 24.05 -8.85 18.46
C LEU A 229 23.25 -7.99 17.48
N ALA A 230 23.64 -7.97 16.20
CA ALA A 230 22.91 -7.27 15.15
C ALA A 230 21.52 -7.88 14.95
N ARG A 231 21.39 -9.21 14.86
CA ARG A 231 20.10 -9.89 14.76
C ARG A 231 19.20 -9.60 15.97
N ALA A 232 19.75 -9.65 17.18
CA ALA A 232 19.03 -9.29 18.40
C ALA A 232 18.60 -7.81 18.40
N PHE A 233 19.49 -6.89 18.01
CA PHE A 233 19.21 -5.46 17.95
C PHE A 233 18.16 -5.13 16.89
N TYR A 234 18.27 -5.67 15.67
CA TYR A 234 17.28 -5.46 14.62
C TYR A 234 15.95 -6.13 14.95
N GLY A 235 15.96 -7.31 15.56
CA GLY A 235 14.74 -7.94 16.10
C GLY A 235 14.06 -7.06 17.14
N TRP A 236 14.83 -6.51 18.09
CA TRP A 236 14.32 -5.55 19.08
C TRP A 236 13.80 -4.26 18.45
N LEU A 237 14.52 -3.70 17.47
CA LEU A 237 14.09 -2.48 16.77
C LEU A 237 12.78 -2.71 15.98
N THR A 238 12.65 -3.85 15.32
CA THR A 238 11.43 -4.28 14.64
C THR A 238 10.29 -4.44 15.64
N TYR A 239 10.52 -5.10 16.77
CA TYR A 239 9.56 -5.19 17.87
C TYR A 239 9.12 -3.80 18.37
N CYS A 240 10.05 -2.89 18.63
CA CYS A 240 9.72 -1.51 19.03
C CYS A 240 8.92 -0.75 17.97
N ARG A 241 9.21 -0.96 16.67
CA ARG A 241 8.41 -0.39 15.57
C ARG A 241 7.00 -0.98 15.56
N HIS A 242 6.86 -2.29 15.70
CA HIS A 242 5.55 -2.96 15.79
C HIS A 242 4.73 -2.40 16.95
N LEU A 243 5.31 -2.31 18.15
CA LEU A 243 4.64 -1.72 19.32
C LEU A 243 4.21 -0.27 19.10
N LYS A 244 5.03 0.52 18.38
CA LYS A 244 4.68 1.90 18.03
C LYS A 244 3.53 1.95 17.03
N THR A 245 3.51 1.07 16.03
CA THR A 245 2.38 0.95 15.09
C THR A 245 1.11 0.56 15.82
N ILE A 246 1.15 -0.44 16.69
CA ILE A 246 0.00 -0.88 17.49
C ILE A 246 -0.52 0.28 18.35
N ARG A 247 0.36 0.91 19.14
CA ARG A 247 -0.02 1.99 20.05
C ARG A 247 -0.60 3.23 19.34
N LYS A 248 -0.10 3.55 18.14
CA LYS A 248 -0.51 4.77 17.41
C LYS A 248 -1.68 4.55 16.47
N HIS A 249 -1.77 3.38 15.84
CA HIS A 249 -2.64 3.17 14.68
C HIS A 249 -3.66 2.05 14.86
N LEU A 250 -3.43 1.10 15.77
CA LEU A 250 -4.30 -0.09 15.87
C LEU A 250 -5.03 -0.19 17.21
N LEU A 251 -4.61 0.57 18.22
CA LEU A 251 -5.16 0.50 19.58
C LEU A 251 -6.66 0.77 19.63
N TYR A 252 -7.16 1.66 18.78
CA TYR A 252 -8.58 2.02 18.74
C TYR A 252 -9.43 1.02 17.95
N LEU A 253 -8.81 0.06 17.24
CA LEU A 253 -9.54 -0.87 16.39
C LEU A 253 -10.29 -1.94 17.21
N VAL A 254 -9.86 -2.20 18.44
CA VAL A 254 -10.47 -3.23 19.29
C VAL A 254 -10.57 -2.75 20.74
N GLU A 255 -11.70 -3.01 21.37
CA GLU A 255 -11.83 -2.81 22.81
C GLU A 255 -11.05 -3.88 23.59
N THR A 256 -10.58 -3.52 24.80
CA THR A 256 -9.83 -4.48 25.64
C THR A 256 -10.70 -5.54 26.29
N ASN A 257 -12.02 -5.45 26.13
CA ASN A 257 -12.98 -6.42 26.63
C ASN A 257 -12.94 -7.65 25.71
N VAL A 258 -12.59 -8.80 26.29
CA VAL A 258 -12.62 -10.08 25.56
C VAL A 258 -14.06 -10.56 25.49
N VAL A 259 -14.54 -10.88 24.29
CA VAL A 259 -15.83 -11.54 24.11
C VAL A 259 -15.71 -12.94 24.68
N GLN A 260 -16.38 -13.21 25.79
CA GLN A 260 -16.43 -14.52 26.42
C GLN A 260 -17.55 -15.37 25.79
N GLY A 261 -17.45 -16.70 25.91
CA GLY A 261 -18.57 -17.61 25.63
C GLY A 261 -18.61 -18.27 24.25
N GLU A 262 -17.51 -18.38 23.51
CA GLU A 262 -17.49 -19.11 22.22
C GLU A 262 -17.89 -20.59 22.36
N GLU A 263 -17.41 -21.27 23.41
CA GLU A 263 -17.63 -22.71 23.63
C GLU A 263 -19.09 -23.02 24.02
N ASP A 264 -19.70 -22.16 24.81
CA ASP A 264 -21.09 -22.31 25.27
C ASP A 264 -22.12 -21.68 24.32
N ALA A 265 -21.67 -20.91 23.32
CA ALA A 265 -22.56 -20.20 22.40
C ALA A 265 -23.38 -21.20 21.56
N GLN A 266 -24.69 -21.03 21.61
CA GLN A 266 -25.64 -21.67 20.71
C GLN A 266 -26.02 -20.71 19.57
N PRO A 267 -26.49 -21.21 18.42
CA PRO A 267 -27.07 -20.34 17.39
C PRO A 267 -28.31 -19.61 17.91
N VAL A 268 -28.69 -18.55 17.19
CA VAL A 268 -30.02 -17.95 17.34
C VAL A 268 -31.00 -18.76 16.51
N ASP A 269 -31.81 -19.56 17.19
CA ASP A 269 -32.91 -20.33 16.63
C ASP A 269 -34.28 -19.69 16.95
N GLU A 270 -35.36 -20.30 16.46
CA GLU A 270 -36.71 -19.79 16.66
C GLU A 270 -37.16 -19.79 18.13
N GLU A 271 -36.68 -20.76 18.93
CA GLU A 271 -37.03 -20.86 20.35
C GLU A 271 -36.41 -19.73 21.16
N PHE A 272 -35.10 -19.51 20.99
CA PHE A 272 -34.39 -18.43 21.63
C PHE A 272 -34.92 -17.06 21.18
N TRP A 273 -35.20 -16.88 19.89
CA TRP A 273 -35.77 -15.63 19.40
C TRP A 273 -37.14 -15.33 20.01
N LYS A 274 -38.00 -16.35 20.14
CA LYS A 274 -39.29 -16.21 20.82
C LYS A 274 -39.12 -15.79 22.29
N LYS A 275 -38.12 -16.35 22.98
CA LYS A 275 -37.75 -15.92 24.34
C LYS A 275 -37.34 -14.46 24.38
N CYS A 276 -36.41 -14.04 23.49
CA CYS A 276 -35.97 -12.64 23.37
C CYS A 276 -37.15 -11.67 23.21
N ARG A 277 -38.16 -12.02 22.42
CA ARG A 277 -39.30 -11.14 22.15
C ARG A 277 -40.38 -11.14 23.22
N THR A 278 -40.41 -12.16 24.06
CA THR A 278 -41.30 -12.24 25.22
C THR A 278 -40.75 -11.42 26.38
N GLU A 279 -39.45 -11.59 26.70
CA GLU A 279 -38.82 -10.99 27.89
C GLU A 279 -38.20 -9.61 27.63
N LYS A 280 -37.57 -9.41 26.46
CA LYS A 280 -36.97 -8.13 26.00
C LYS A 280 -35.98 -7.48 26.97
N THR A 281 -35.30 -8.28 27.77
CA THR A 281 -34.32 -7.78 28.73
C THR A 281 -33.00 -7.40 28.05
N PRO A 282 -32.22 -6.44 28.58
CA PRO A 282 -30.92 -6.07 28.04
C PRO A 282 -29.91 -7.23 28.12
N GLU A 283 -30.05 -8.13 29.08
CA GLU A 283 -29.21 -9.34 29.17
C GLU A 283 -29.43 -10.26 27.96
N LEU A 284 -30.69 -10.42 27.53
CA LEU A 284 -31.02 -11.18 26.32
C LEU A 284 -30.56 -10.48 25.04
N GLU A 285 -30.46 -9.15 25.03
CA GLU A 285 -29.87 -8.42 23.90
C GLU A 285 -28.39 -8.74 23.77
N GLN A 286 -27.65 -8.71 24.89
CA GLN A 286 -26.23 -9.07 24.91
C GLN A 286 -26.01 -10.54 24.53
N GLU A 287 -26.86 -11.44 25.04
CA GLU A 287 -26.81 -12.85 24.67
C GLU A 287 -27.13 -13.04 23.18
N PHE A 288 -28.13 -12.34 22.63
CA PHE A 288 -28.44 -12.37 21.21
C PHE A 288 -27.26 -11.91 20.35
N LEU A 289 -26.65 -10.76 20.67
CA LEU A 289 -25.50 -10.25 19.94
C LEU A 289 -24.31 -11.23 20.01
N SER A 290 -24.07 -11.85 21.17
CA SER A 290 -23.03 -12.86 21.34
C SER A 290 -23.30 -14.12 20.51
N ARG A 291 -24.52 -14.67 20.54
CA ARG A 291 -24.91 -15.85 19.74
C ARG A 291 -24.79 -15.59 18.24
N VAL A 292 -25.28 -14.44 17.78
CA VAL A 292 -25.13 -14.00 16.37
C VAL A 292 -23.66 -13.91 15.99
N TYR A 293 -22.84 -13.28 16.84
CA TYR A 293 -21.41 -13.12 16.57
C TYR A 293 -20.67 -14.46 16.46
N TRP A 294 -20.95 -15.45 17.31
CA TRP A 294 -20.22 -16.72 17.36
C TRP A 294 -20.76 -17.77 16.40
N LYS A 295 -22.09 -17.96 16.38
CA LYS A 295 -22.77 -19.06 15.69
C LYS A 295 -23.73 -18.60 14.59
N GLY A 296 -24.12 -17.32 14.58
CA GLY A 296 -25.03 -16.76 13.59
C GLY A 296 -26.50 -17.08 13.85
N ILE A 297 -27.35 -16.70 12.90
CA ILE A 297 -28.78 -17.00 12.91
C ILE A 297 -29.01 -18.31 12.15
N GLU A 298 -29.22 -19.39 12.90
CA GLU A 298 -29.42 -20.73 12.37
C GLU A 298 -30.64 -21.36 13.06
N GLY A 299 -31.60 -21.81 12.26
CA GLY A 299 -32.87 -22.36 12.74
C GLY A 299 -33.50 -23.24 11.67
N SER A 300 -34.73 -23.67 11.89
CA SER A 300 -35.50 -24.46 10.91
C SER A 300 -35.83 -23.65 9.64
N ASN A 301 -36.09 -22.35 9.80
CA ASN A 301 -36.28 -21.41 8.70
C ASN A 301 -35.43 -20.14 8.92
N PRO A 302 -34.13 -20.19 8.59
CA PRO A 302 -33.22 -19.08 8.81
C PRO A 302 -33.63 -17.79 8.10
N LYS A 303 -34.27 -17.88 6.93
CA LYS A 303 -34.73 -16.71 6.17
C LYS A 303 -35.81 -15.94 6.94
N GLU A 304 -36.81 -16.65 7.43
CA GLU A 304 -37.88 -16.07 8.26
C GLU A 304 -37.32 -15.45 9.54
N LEU A 305 -36.41 -16.17 10.19
CA LEU A 305 -35.80 -15.72 11.43
C LEU A 305 -34.97 -14.43 11.22
N ARG A 306 -34.20 -14.36 10.11
CA ARG A 306 -33.49 -13.15 9.70
C ARG A 306 -34.44 -11.99 9.42
N ARG A 307 -35.56 -12.24 8.72
CA ARG A 307 -36.57 -11.21 8.44
C ARG A 307 -37.04 -10.51 9.72
N GLN A 308 -37.19 -11.26 10.80
CA GLN A 308 -37.62 -10.74 12.10
C GLN A 308 -36.47 -10.14 12.92
N ALA A 309 -35.29 -10.77 12.91
CA ALA A 309 -34.17 -10.40 13.79
C ALA A 309 -33.28 -9.27 13.24
N TRP A 310 -33.06 -9.21 11.92
CA TRP A 310 -32.19 -8.22 11.28
C TRP A 310 -32.54 -6.76 11.58
N PRO A 311 -33.82 -6.34 11.64
CA PRO A 311 -34.16 -4.96 11.99
C PRO A 311 -33.68 -4.56 13.39
N TYR A 312 -33.57 -5.50 14.34
CA TYR A 312 -32.99 -5.23 15.66
C TYR A 312 -31.46 -5.27 15.61
N LEU A 313 -30.89 -6.21 14.87
CA LEU A 313 -29.44 -6.38 14.73
C LEU A 313 -28.78 -5.16 14.08
N ILE A 314 -29.36 -4.65 12.98
CA ILE A 314 -28.85 -3.47 12.27
C ILE A 314 -29.15 -2.16 13.02
N GLY A 315 -30.06 -2.19 14.00
CA GLY A 315 -30.41 -1.02 14.83
C GLY A 315 -31.57 -0.17 14.32
N LEU A 316 -32.47 -0.72 13.48
CA LEU A 316 -33.72 -0.04 13.08
C LEU A 316 -34.70 0.08 14.25
N PHE A 317 -34.77 -0.97 15.08
CA PHE A 317 -35.59 -1.00 16.28
C PHE A 317 -34.72 -1.08 17.52
N LYS A 318 -35.13 -0.40 18.59
CA LYS A 318 -34.59 -0.67 19.91
C LYS A 318 -35.06 -2.04 20.39
N TRP A 319 -34.29 -2.69 21.25
CA TRP A 319 -34.57 -4.06 21.70
C TRP A 319 -35.94 -4.23 22.37
N ASP A 320 -36.38 -3.21 23.12
CA ASP A 320 -37.64 -3.16 23.84
C ASP A 320 -38.86 -2.90 22.93
N GLU A 321 -38.63 -2.37 21.72
CA GLU A 321 -39.67 -2.00 20.76
C GLU A 321 -40.30 -3.21 20.05
N ASN A 322 -41.53 -3.00 19.55
CA ASN A 322 -42.25 -3.95 18.69
C ASN A 322 -42.30 -3.44 17.25
N GLN A 323 -42.17 -4.35 16.29
CA GLN A 323 -42.16 -4.02 14.86
C GLN A 323 -43.53 -3.66 14.29
N GLU A 324 -44.58 -4.39 14.69
CA GLU A 324 -45.93 -4.28 14.11
C GLU A 324 -46.49 -2.85 14.01
N PRO A 325 -46.45 -2.00 15.07
CA PRO A 325 -47.02 -0.65 14.97
C PRO A 325 -46.28 0.25 13.98
N LYS A 326 -44.94 0.19 13.94
CA LYS A 326 -44.12 1.03 13.05
C LYS A 326 -44.12 0.54 11.60
N THR A 327 -44.31 -0.76 11.37
CA THR A 327 -44.33 -1.34 10.02
C THR A 327 -45.45 -0.74 9.17
N GLY A 328 -46.62 -0.50 9.77
CA GLY A 328 -47.73 0.18 9.09
C GLY A 328 -47.41 1.64 8.72
N GLU A 329 -46.66 2.34 9.57
CA GLU A 329 -46.20 3.71 9.30
C GLU A 329 -45.16 3.75 8.18
N PHE A 330 -44.18 2.85 8.20
CA PHE A 330 -43.18 2.71 7.12
C PHE A 330 -43.85 2.44 5.79
N THR A 331 -44.83 1.54 5.75
CA THR A 331 -45.57 1.21 4.53
C THR A 331 -46.35 2.42 3.98
N LYS A 332 -46.96 3.23 4.85
CA LYS A 332 -47.68 4.46 4.44
C LYS A 332 -46.71 5.56 3.98
N LYS A 333 -45.58 5.73 4.65
CA LYS A 333 -44.53 6.67 4.28
C LYS A 333 -43.95 6.30 2.91
N TYR A 334 -43.54 5.05 2.74
CA TYR A 334 -42.96 4.54 1.51
C TYR A 334 -43.90 4.73 0.31
N ARG A 335 -45.19 4.39 0.45
CA ARG A 335 -46.18 4.58 -0.62
C ARG A 335 -46.28 6.04 -1.07
N ARG A 336 -46.32 6.99 -0.13
CA ARG A 336 -46.36 8.42 -0.46
C ARG A 336 -45.14 8.85 -1.26
N GLU A 337 -43.95 8.45 -0.81
CA GLU A 337 -42.71 8.80 -1.51
C GLU A 337 -42.66 8.19 -2.92
N VAL A 338 -43.15 6.96 -3.09
CA VAL A 338 -43.28 6.31 -4.41
C VAL A 338 -44.22 7.09 -5.32
N ASP A 339 -45.39 7.50 -4.82
CA ASP A 339 -46.33 8.30 -5.60
C ASP A 339 -45.73 9.66 -5.97
N ASP A 340 -44.96 10.29 -5.06
CA ASP A 340 -44.31 11.58 -5.29
C ASP A 340 -43.25 11.50 -6.41
N TRP A 341 -42.33 10.53 -6.38
CA TRP A 341 -41.28 10.46 -7.40
C TRP A 341 -41.77 9.85 -8.72
N ARG A 342 -42.89 9.11 -8.74
CA ARG A 342 -43.49 8.62 -10.00
C ARG A 342 -43.91 9.75 -10.93
N VAL A 343 -44.37 10.87 -10.38
CA VAL A 343 -44.68 12.07 -11.16
C VAL A 343 -43.41 12.61 -11.83
N LEU A 344 -42.30 12.65 -11.09
CA LEU A 344 -41.00 13.07 -11.62
C LEU A 344 -40.51 12.10 -12.69
N GLU A 345 -40.61 10.79 -12.46
CA GLU A 345 -40.23 9.79 -13.46
C GLU A 345 -41.04 9.96 -14.75
N ALA A 346 -42.36 10.14 -14.67
CA ALA A 346 -43.20 10.32 -15.86
C ALA A 346 -42.75 11.54 -16.70
N GLU A 347 -42.39 12.64 -16.04
CA GLU A 347 -41.83 13.83 -16.70
C GLU A 347 -40.47 13.54 -17.36
N VAL A 348 -39.58 12.79 -16.68
CA VAL A 348 -38.29 12.37 -17.26
C VAL A 348 -38.51 11.50 -18.51
N ARG A 349 -39.39 10.51 -18.44
CA ARG A 349 -39.67 9.61 -19.58
C ARG A 349 -40.25 10.35 -20.77
N LYS A 350 -41.10 11.35 -20.52
CA LYS A 350 -41.64 12.21 -21.58
C LYS A 350 -40.52 12.99 -22.28
N ARG A 351 -39.58 13.57 -21.53
CA ARG A 351 -38.42 14.30 -22.09
C ARG A 351 -37.47 13.38 -22.85
N ASP A 352 -37.23 12.17 -22.35
CA ASP A 352 -36.42 11.17 -23.03
C ASP A 352 -37.04 10.81 -24.40
N GLU A 353 -38.37 10.62 -24.46
CA GLU A 353 -39.09 10.34 -25.70
C GLU A 353 -39.03 11.52 -26.68
N GLU A 354 -39.28 12.74 -26.22
CA GLU A 354 -39.18 13.95 -27.04
C GLU A 354 -37.77 14.15 -27.59
N ALA A 355 -36.74 13.93 -26.76
CA ALA A 355 -35.34 13.99 -27.17
C ALA A 355 -34.99 12.90 -28.19
N PHE A 356 -35.51 11.68 -28.01
CA PHE A 356 -35.32 10.58 -28.95
C PHE A 356 -35.96 10.88 -30.32
N ILE A 357 -37.20 11.38 -30.34
CA ILE A 357 -37.90 11.80 -31.56
C ILE A 357 -37.13 12.93 -32.26
N ALA A 358 -36.68 13.95 -31.51
CA ALA A 358 -35.91 15.06 -32.06
C ALA A 358 -34.57 14.61 -32.66
N ALA A 359 -33.85 13.70 -31.99
CA ALA A 359 -32.60 13.13 -32.49
C ALA A 359 -32.83 12.32 -33.78
N ARG A 360 -33.92 11.55 -33.85
CA ARG A 360 -34.31 10.81 -35.04
C ARG A 360 -34.67 11.76 -36.19
N ALA A 361 -35.46 12.79 -35.94
CA ALA A 361 -35.82 13.80 -36.95
C ALA A 361 -34.59 14.49 -37.56
N LYS A 362 -33.59 14.84 -36.74
CA LYS A 362 -32.31 15.42 -37.20
C LYS A 362 -31.53 14.49 -38.13
N LYS A 363 -31.53 13.17 -37.87
CA LYS A 363 -30.88 12.17 -38.75
C LYS A 363 -31.56 12.05 -40.12
N PHE A 364 -32.88 12.29 -40.21
CA PHE A 364 -33.62 12.25 -41.48
C PHE A 364 -33.56 13.58 -42.26
N SER A 365 -33.21 14.69 -41.63
CA SER A 365 -33.07 16.00 -42.30
C SER A 365 -31.68 16.28 -42.87
N SER A 366 -30.67 15.44 -42.57
CA SER A 366 -29.33 15.57 -43.16
C SER A 366 -29.32 14.98 -44.59
N PRO A 367 -28.94 15.76 -45.63
CA PRO A 367 -28.82 15.22 -46.98
C PRO A 367 -27.67 14.20 -47.03
N VAL A 368 -27.91 13.10 -47.72
CA VAL A 368 -26.94 12.04 -48.04
C VAL A 368 -25.66 12.67 -48.60
N ARG A 369 -24.59 12.71 -47.80
CA ARG A 369 -23.22 12.74 -48.33
C ARG A 369 -22.68 11.32 -48.25
N GLU A 370 -22.15 10.87 -49.38
CA GLU A 370 -21.67 9.52 -49.65
C GLU A 370 -20.80 8.93 -48.53
N CYS A 371 -21.00 7.63 -48.28
CA CYS A 371 -20.14 6.78 -47.48
C CYS A 371 -18.66 6.97 -47.86
N SER A 372 -17.88 7.55 -46.96
CA SER A 372 -16.44 7.30 -46.89
C SER A 372 -16.15 6.75 -45.50
N ILE A 373 -15.63 5.54 -45.47
CA ILE A 373 -15.14 4.86 -44.27
C ILE A 373 -13.88 5.60 -43.84
N ALA A 374 -14.03 6.58 -42.94
CA ALA A 374 -12.94 7.18 -42.19
C ALA A 374 -13.38 7.27 -40.73
N SER A 375 -12.52 6.75 -39.86
CA SER A 375 -12.70 6.62 -38.42
C SER A 375 -12.47 7.96 -37.75
N ASP A 376 -13.51 8.77 -37.54
CA ASP A 376 -13.41 10.00 -36.75
C ASP A 376 -13.94 9.79 -35.33
N VAL A 377 -12.97 9.50 -34.47
CA VAL A 377 -13.04 9.55 -33.02
C VAL A 377 -12.58 10.96 -32.64
N PHE A 378 -13.47 11.72 -32.00
CA PHE A 378 -13.36 13.13 -31.57
C PHE A 378 -13.52 14.20 -32.66
N GLU A 379 -14.74 14.73 -32.80
CA GLU A 379 -14.92 16.15 -33.18
C GLU A 379 -15.49 16.91 -31.98
N GLU A 380 -14.74 17.93 -31.55
CA GLU A 380 -15.15 18.94 -30.59
C GLU A 380 -16.33 19.74 -31.16
N ASP A 381 -17.40 19.82 -30.36
CA ASP A 381 -18.67 20.46 -30.68
C ASP A 381 -18.51 22.00 -30.69
N ASN A 382 -18.01 22.56 -31.80
CA ASN A 382 -18.00 24.00 -32.05
C ASN A 382 -19.42 24.44 -32.48
N ARG A 383 -20.33 24.57 -31.51
CA ARG A 383 -21.62 25.28 -31.69
C ARG A 383 -21.44 26.77 -31.39
N PRO A 384 -22.01 27.69 -32.20
CA PRO A 384 -22.00 29.10 -31.86
C PRO A 384 -22.76 29.31 -30.55
N GLU A 385 -22.12 29.96 -29.59
CA GLU A 385 -22.73 30.41 -28.34
C GLU A 385 -23.81 31.45 -28.64
N GLU A 386 -25.07 31.02 -28.76
CA GLU A 386 -26.20 31.92 -28.54
C GLU A 386 -26.32 32.14 -27.01
N LEU A 387 -25.94 33.34 -26.64
CA LEU A 387 -25.94 33.91 -25.30
C LEU A 387 -27.37 34.00 -24.74
N ASN A 388 -27.83 32.94 -24.07
CA ASN A 388 -28.89 32.99 -23.06
C ASN A 388 -28.39 32.28 -21.80
N LYS A 389 -27.67 33.03 -20.97
CA LYS A 389 -27.36 32.64 -19.58
C LYS A 389 -28.56 33.01 -18.71
N ASP A 390 -29.63 32.22 -18.78
CA ASP A 390 -30.53 32.09 -17.64
C ASP A 390 -29.91 31.04 -16.71
N GLU A 391 -29.61 31.41 -15.46
CA GLU A 391 -29.29 30.41 -14.44
C GLU A 391 -30.43 29.38 -14.42
N PRO A 392 -30.15 28.07 -14.53
CA PRO A 392 -31.21 27.08 -14.54
C PRO A 392 -32.02 27.20 -13.25
N CYS A 393 -33.34 27.28 -13.39
CA CYS A 393 -34.24 27.36 -12.24
C CYS A 393 -33.95 26.17 -11.30
N SER A 394 -33.99 26.38 -9.98
CA SER A 394 -33.74 25.32 -8.97
C SER A 394 -34.51 24.01 -9.26
N SER A 395 -35.72 24.11 -9.82
CA SER A 395 -36.53 22.97 -10.26
C SER A 395 -35.93 22.16 -11.41
N GLU A 396 -35.25 22.80 -12.35
CA GLU A 396 -34.63 22.18 -13.52
C GLU A 396 -33.34 21.44 -13.15
N ILE A 397 -32.54 22.02 -12.24
CA ILE A 397 -31.35 21.37 -11.68
C ILE A 397 -31.75 20.09 -10.95
N LEU A 398 -32.79 20.15 -10.10
CA LEU A 398 -33.29 18.98 -9.38
C LEU A 398 -33.74 17.85 -10.33
N LEU A 399 -34.47 18.21 -11.39
CA LEU A 399 -34.96 17.23 -12.36
C LEU A 399 -33.83 16.62 -13.21
N THR A 400 -32.81 17.41 -13.55
CA THR A 400 -31.62 16.93 -14.26
C THR A 400 -30.81 15.95 -13.40
N THR A 401 -30.60 16.28 -12.13
CA THR A 401 -29.94 15.40 -11.15
C THR A 401 -30.74 14.11 -10.96
N PHE A 402 -32.06 14.20 -10.81
CA PHE A 402 -32.93 13.03 -10.70
C PHE A 402 -32.86 12.14 -11.95
N THR A 403 -32.92 12.73 -13.14
CA THR A 403 -32.81 12.03 -14.45
C THR A 403 -31.52 11.23 -14.54
N THR A 404 -30.40 11.88 -14.23
CA THR A 404 -29.07 11.25 -14.30
C THR A 404 -28.98 10.04 -13.36
N ASN A 405 -29.51 10.16 -12.14
CA ASN A 405 -29.55 9.06 -11.19
C ASN A 405 -30.50 7.94 -11.64
N LEU A 406 -31.69 8.29 -12.15
CA LEU A 406 -32.67 7.33 -12.66
C LEU A 406 -32.08 6.42 -13.74
N HIS A 407 -31.39 7.00 -14.73
CA HIS A 407 -30.76 6.23 -15.81
C HIS A 407 -29.63 5.33 -15.30
N ARG A 408 -28.89 5.74 -14.28
CA ARG A 408 -27.84 4.92 -13.65
C ARG A 408 -28.45 3.75 -12.88
N ILE A 409 -29.54 3.99 -12.15
CA ILE A 409 -30.29 2.95 -11.43
C ILE A 409 -30.85 1.93 -12.42
N ASP A 410 -31.52 2.38 -13.49
CA ASP A 410 -32.11 1.48 -14.49
C ASP A 410 -31.06 0.52 -15.07
N LYS A 411 -29.88 1.04 -15.44
CA LYS A 411 -28.75 0.23 -15.95
C LYS A 411 -28.23 -0.78 -14.93
N ASP A 412 -28.14 -0.40 -13.66
CA ASP A 412 -27.59 -1.26 -12.61
C ASP A 412 -28.57 -2.33 -12.14
N VAL A 413 -29.85 -1.99 -12.04
CA VAL A 413 -30.92 -2.96 -11.74
C VAL A 413 -31.00 -4.02 -12.82
N GLU A 414 -30.89 -3.63 -14.10
CA GLU A 414 -30.98 -4.58 -15.20
C GLU A 414 -29.89 -5.67 -15.15
N ARG A 415 -28.73 -5.39 -14.56
CA ARG A 415 -27.61 -6.35 -14.42
C ARG A 415 -27.48 -6.98 -13.04
N CYS A 416 -28.26 -6.54 -12.04
CA CYS A 416 -28.11 -6.98 -10.66
C CYS A 416 -28.50 -8.45 -10.48
N ASP A 417 -27.53 -9.26 -10.04
CA ASP A 417 -27.65 -10.65 -9.57
C ASP A 417 -28.66 -11.53 -10.36
N ARG A 418 -28.65 -11.43 -11.68
CA ARG A 418 -29.58 -12.13 -12.60
C ARG A 418 -29.55 -13.66 -12.50
N ASN A 419 -28.44 -14.21 -12.02
CA ASN A 419 -28.28 -15.65 -11.81
C ASN A 419 -29.05 -16.14 -10.56
N LEU A 420 -29.49 -15.25 -9.68
CA LEU A 420 -30.29 -15.59 -8.52
C LEU A 420 -31.76 -15.80 -8.92
N PHE A 421 -32.35 -16.93 -8.52
CA PHE A 421 -33.75 -17.26 -8.82
C PHE A 421 -34.73 -16.15 -8.40
N PHE A 422 -34.47 -15.48 -7.28
CA PHE A 422 -35.31 -14.39 -6.79
C PHE A 422 -35.45 -13.24 -7.80
N PHE A 423 -34.36 -12.85 -8.48
CA PHE A 423 -34.35 -11.77 -9.49
C PHE A 423 -34.63 -12.26 -10.91
N SER A 424 -34.91 -13.56 -11.09
CA SER A 424 -35.51 -14.06 -12.34
C SER A 424 -36.95 -13.57 -12.50
N ASN A 425 -37.64 -13.27 -11.38
CA ASN A 425 -38.94 -12.61 -11.39
C ASN A 425 -38.78 -11.10 -11.65
N LYS A 426 -39.39 -10.61 -12.73
CA LYS A 426 -39.37 -9.18 -13.10
C LYS A 426 -39.97 -8.28 -12.02
N GLU A 427 -41.00 -8.73 -11.30
CA GLU A 427 -41.60 -7.93 -10.23
C GLU A 427 -40.63 -7.66 -9.09
N ASN A 428 -39.76 -8.62 -8.76
CA ASN A 428 -38.74 -8.46 -7.72
C ASN A 428 -37.62 -7.50 -8.14
N LEU A 429 -37.28 -7.45 -9.44
CA LEU A 429 -36.37 -6.44 -9.98
C LEU A 429 -37.01 -5.05 -9.98
N GLU A 430 -38.30 -4.96 -10.29
CA GLU A 430 -39.04 -3.71 -10.17
C GLU A 430 -39.16 -3.25 -8.71
N SER A 431 -39.28 -4.18 -7.76
CA SER A 431 -39.17 -3.86 -6.33
C SER A 431 -37.79 -3.30 -5.97
N LEU A 432 -36.70 -3.92 -6.45
CA LEU A 432 -35.34 -3.41 -6.26
C LEU A 432 -35.20 -1.99 -6.81
N ARG A 433 -35.72 -1.76 -8.02
CA ARG A 433 -35.75 -0.47 -8.69
C ARG A 433 -36.50 0.58 -7.88
N ARG A 434 -37.74 0.29 -7.47
CA ARG A 434 -38.56 1.22 -6.69
C ARG A 434 -37.89 1.60 -5.39
N VAL A 435 -37.35 0.63 -4.65
CA VAL A 435 -36.64 0.90 -3.38
C VAL A 435 -35.41 1.77 -3.61
N MET A 436 -34.62 1.50 -4.66
CA MET A 436 -33.44 2.29 -4.99
C MET A 436 -33.80 3.74 -5.37
N ILE A 437 -34.82 3.94 -6.21
CA ILE A 437 -35.28 5.29 -6.59
C ILE A 437 -35.77 6.04 -5.36
N THR A 438 -36.57 5.40 -4.51
CA THR A 438 -37.05 6.03 -3.27
C THR A 438 -35.89 6.43 -2.36
N TYR A 439 -34.86 5.58 -2.21
CA TYR A 439 -33.69 5.92 -1.40
C TYR A 439 -32.90 7.10 -1.98
N VAL A 440 -32.60 7.08 -3.28
CA VAL A 440 -31.86 8.16 -3.93
C VAL A 440 -32.66 9.46 -3.93
N ARG A 441 -33.99 9.39 -4.03
CA ARG A 441 -34.86 10.57 -3.89
C ARG A 441 -34.78 11.20 -2.51
N ARG A 442 -34.67 10.39 -1.45
CA ARG A 442 -34.49 10.86 -0.06
C ARG A 442 -33.11 11.52 0.17
N ASN A 443 -32.09 11.08 -0.57
CA ASN A 443 -30.69 11.50 -0.42
C ASN A 443 -30.14 12.03 -1.75
N LEU A 444 -30.86 12.96 -2.38
CA LEU A 444 -30.56 13.42 -3.74
C LEU A 444 -29.23 14.21 -3.84
N ASP A 445 -28.79 14.76 -2.71
CA ASP A 445 -27.51 15.41 -2.52
C ASP A 445 -26.33 14.42 -2.60
N GLU A 446 -26.49 13.20 -2.07
CA GLU A 446 -25.52 12.11 -2.22
C GLU A 446 -25.68 11.40 -3.58
N GLY A 447 -26.93 11.25 -4.02
CA GLY A 447 -27.29 10.60 -5.29
C GLY A 447 -27.08 9.08 -5.30
N TYR A 448 -27.05 8.51 -6.50
CA TYR A 448 -26.75 7.11 -6.72
C TYR A 448 -25.24 6.92 -6.94
N VAL A 449 -24.67 5.92 -6.27
CA VAL A 449 -23.32 5.43 -6.54
C VAL A 449 -23.37 3.98 -6.96
N GLN A 450 -22.55 3.64 -7.96
CA GLN A 450 -22.47 2.28 -8.49
C GLN A 450 -22.10 1.30 -7.37
N GLY A 451 -22.86 0.21 -7.28
CA GLY A 451 -22.74 -0.80 -6.23
C GLY A 451 -23.81 -0.74 -5.14
N MET A 452 -24.57 0.36 -5.04
CA MET A 452 -25.70 0.44 -4.09
C MET A 452 -26.76 -0.64 -4.35
N CYS A 453 -27.00 -1.03 -5.61
CA CYS A 453 -27.92 -2.15 -5.92
C CYS A 453 -27.44 -3.47 -5.32
N ASP A 454 -26.13 -3.70 -5.27
CA ASP A 454 -25.53 -4.92 -4.73
C ASP A 454 -25.73 -5.00 -3.20
N LEU A 455 -25.66 -3.85 -2.52
CA LEU A 455 -25.94 -3.74 -1.09
C LEU A 455 -27.43 -3.88 -0.77
N LEU A 456 -28.31 -3.39 -1.64
CA LEU A 456 -29.76 -3.44 -1.43
C LEU A 456 -30.32 -4.85 -1.67
N ALA A 457 -29.81 -5.57 -2.67
CA ALA A 457 -30.35 -6.84 -3.12
C ALA A 457 -30.46 -7.91 -2.00
N PRO A 458 -29.42 -8.18 -1.17
CA PRO A 458 -29.50 -9.09 -0.04
C PRO A 458 -30.60 -8.78 0.96
N LEU A 459 -30.82 -7.49 1.26
CA LEU A 459 -31.88 -7.05 2.17
C LEU A 459 -33.25 -7.36 1.58
N LEU A 460 -33.46 -7.03 0.30
CA LEU A 460 -34.74 -7.28 -0.37
C LEU A 460 -35.07 -8.77 -0.46
N VAL A 461 -34.06 -9.62 -0.71
CA VAL A 461 -34.23 -11.08 -0.75
C VAL A 461 -34.66 -11.64 0.59
N ILE A 462 -34.18 -11.10 1.72
CA ILE A 462 -34.55 -11.54 3.07
C ILE A 462 -35.92 -10.99 3.48
N PHE A 463 -36.15 -9.68 3.28
CA PHE A 463 -37.35 -9.03 3.78
C PHE A 463 -38.57 -9.27 2.92
N GLU A 464 -38.43 -9.31 1.60
CA GLU A 464 -39.56 -9.34 0.64
C GLU A 464 -40.62 -8.24 0.91
N ASP A 465 -40.20 -7.14 1.55
CA ASP A 465 -41.04 -6.00 1.90
C ASP A 465 -40.27 -4.71 1.60
N GLU A 466 -40.77 -3.92 0.64
CA GLU A 466 -40.09 -2.71 0.15
C GLU A 466 -39.92 -1.65 1.23
N ALA A 467 -40.91 -1.50 2.12
CA ALA A 467 -40.94 -0.46 3.14
C ALA A 467 -39.98 -0.76 4.29
N LEU A 468 -39.87 -2.01 4.73
CA LEU A 468 -38.89 -2.45 5.71
C LEU A 468 -37.49 -2.44 5.10
N THR A 469 -37.36 -2.90 3.85
CA THR A 469 -36.07 -2.93 3.14
C THR A 469 -35.44 -1.55 3.04
N ILE A 470 -36.21 -0.51 2.67
CA ILE A 470 -35.65 0.85 2.53
C ILE A 470 -35.18 1.45 3.87
N GLU A 471 -35.90 1.19 4.96
CA GLU A 471 -35.52 1.71 6.28
C GLU A 471 -34.26 1.00 6.79
N CYS A 472 -34.17 -0.32 6.64
CA CYS A 472 -32.93 -1.08 6.92
C CYS A 472 -31.77 -0.64 6.02
N PHE A 473 -32.02 -0.45 4.72
CA PHE A 473 -31.02 0.01 3.76
C PHE A 473 -30.50 1.41 4.10
N SER A 474 -31.38 2.29 4.62
CA SER A 474 -30.97 3.64 5.03
C SER A 474 -29.96 3.61 6.19
N ILE A 475 -30.09 2.65 7.10
CA ILE A 475 -29.13 2.44 8.20
C ILE A 475 -27.85 1.78 7.68
N LEU A 476 -27.96 0.82 6.76
CA LEU A 476 -26.79 0.23 6.12
C LEU A 476 -25.94 1.29 5.42
N MET A 477 -26.57 2.18 4.66
CA MET A 477 -25.89 3.25 3.94
C MET A 477 -25.31 4.31 4.89
N SER A 478 -25.97 4.64 6.01
CA SER A 478 -25.40 5.59 6.97
C SER A 478 -24.08 5.07 7.58
N ARG A 479 -23.91 3.75 7.69
CA ARG A 479 -22.64 3.11 8.08
C ARG A 479 -21.60 3.16 6.96
N LEU A 480 -21.99 2.88 5.72
CA LEU A 480 -21.07 2.70 4.59
C LEU A 480 -20.73 4.01 3.85
N ARG A 481 -21.51 5.08 4.02
CA ARG A 481 -21.38 6.33 3.23
C ARG A 481 -19.97 6.92 3.24
N GLU A 482 -19.23 6.81 4.34
CA GLU A 482 -17.87 7.35 4.47
C GLU A 482 -16.84 6.64 3.57
N ASN A 483 -17.19 5.43 3.08
CA ASN A 483 -16.35 4.66 2.16
C ASN A 483 -16.61 5.00 0.69
N PHE A 484 -17.66 5.77 0.36
CA PHE A 484 -17.97 6.10 -1.02
C PHE A 484 -17.00 7.15 -1.60
N PRO A 485 -16.79 7.16 -2.93
CA PRO A 485 -15.92 8.14 -3.59
C PRO A 485 -16.30 9.56 -3.18
N GLN A 486 -15.29 10.44 -3.00
CA GLN A 486 -15.37 11.82 -2.46
C GLN A 486 -15.21 11.95 -0.94
N ARG A 487 -15.21 10.85 -0.19
CA ARG A 487 -14.94 10.84 1.27
C ARG A 487 -13.62 10.14 1.59
N THR A 488 -13.12 10.35 2.80
CA THR A 488 -11.79 9.86 3.24
C THR A 488 -11.84 8.52 3.98
N GLY A 489 -13.03 7.99 4.29
CA GLY A 489 -13.17 6.78 5.12
C GLY A 489 -12.53 5.54 4.48
N MET A 490 -12.55 5.44 3.15
CA MET A 490 -11.89 4.34 2.44
C MET A 490 -10.37 4.36 2.58
N ASP A 491 -9.75 5.54 2.47
CA ASP A 491 -8.28 5.66 2.61
C ASP A 491 -7.83 5.29 4.03
N GLU A 492 -8.61 5.68 5.04
CA GLU A 492 -8.37 5.28 6.43
C GLU A 492 -8.53 3.76 6.61
N CYS A 493 -9.57 3.18 6.02
CA CYS A 493 -9.82 1.74 6.04
C CYS A 493 -8.63 0.94 5.46
N LEU A 494 -8.15 1.32 4.26
CA LEU A 494 -7.02 0.67 3.59
C LEU A 494 -5.70 0.88 4.36
N SER A 495 -5.49 2.07 4.92
CA SER A 495 -4.33 2.37 5.77
C SER A 495 -4.29 1.51 7.04
N ASN A 496 -5.45 1.31 7.67
CA ASN A 496 -5.60 0.44 8.83
C ASN A 496 -5.38 -1.02 8.47
N LEU A 497 -5.95 -1.51 7.35
CA LEU A 497 -5.69 -2.86 6.86
C LEU A 497 -4.20 -3.09 6.60
N ARG A 498 -3.52 -2.12 5.96
CA ARG A 498 -2.07 -2.18 5.74
C ARG A 498 -1.29 -2.27 7.06
N SER A 499 -1.67 -1.47 8.04
CA SER A 499 -1.05 -1.48 9.37
C SER A 499 -1.30 -2.80 10.11
N LEU A 500 -2.48 -3.41 9.95
CA LEU A 500 -2.79 -4.74 10.47
C LEU A 500 -1.92 -5.82 9.82
N ILE A 501 -1.79 -5.82 8.49
CA ILE A 501 -0.91 -6.75 7.77
C ILE A 501 0.54 -6.60 8.25
N GLN A 502 1.02 -5.36 8.45
CA GLN A 502 2.38 -5.12 8.97
C GLN A 502 2.63 -5.81 10.31
N VAL A 503 1.65 -5.81 11.20
CA VAL A 503 1.79 -6.35 12.55
C VAL A 503 1.55 -7.87 12.59
N ILE A 504 0.55 -8.34 11.86
CA ILE A 504 0.11 -9.75 11.91
C ILE A 504 0.93 -10.63 10.97
N ASP A 505 1.25 -10.16 9.76
CA ASP A 505 2.06 -10.91 8.79
C ASP A 505 3.10 -10.02 8.10
N PRO A 506 4.28 -9.84 8.73
CA PRO A 506 5.36 -9.03 8.18
C PRO A 506 5.90 -9.52 6.83
N GLN A 507 5.73 -10.81 6.50
CA GLN A 507 6.21 -11.37 5.24
C GLN A 507 5.31 -10.93 4.09
N ILE A 508 3.99 -11.06 4.24
CA ILE A 508 3.02 -10.50 3.28
C ILE A 508 3.23 -8.99 3.17
N PHE A 509 3.40 -8.28 4.29
CA PHE A 509 3.65 -6.84 4.27
C PHE A 509 4.90 -6.46 3.45
N SER A 510 5.99 -7.22 3.60
CA SER A 510 7.23 -6.99 2.85
C SER A 510 7.01 -7.21 1.35
N LEU A 511 6.31 -8.27 0.96
CA LEU A 511 5.96 -8.54 -0.43
C LEU A 511 5.14 -7.38 -1.02
N LEU A 512 4.07 -6.97 -0.33
CA LEU A 512 3.21 -5.88 -0.78
C LEU A 512 3.93 -4.53 -0.84
N SER A 513 4.96 -4.34 -0.02
CA SER A 513 5.78 -3.12 0.00
C SER A 513 6.90 -3.12 -1.03
N ALA A 514 7.23 -4.27 -1.62
CA ALA A 514 8.25 -4.37 -2.68
C ALA A 514 7.77 -3.77 -3.99
N SER A 515 6.47 -3.89 -4.29
CA SER A 515 5.80 -3.23 -5.41
C SER A 515 5.09 -1.95 -4.95
N THR A 516 5.37 -0.81 -5.59
CA THR A 516 4.70 0.48 -5.30
C THR A 516 3.18 0.39 -5.46
N ASP A 517 2.70 -0.45 -6.37
CA ASP A 517 1.30 -0.51 -6.76
C ASP A 517 0.44 -1.29 -5.74
N CYS A 518 1.00 -2.31 -5.08
CA CYS A 518 0.32 -3.03 -3.98
C CYS A 518 0.28 -2.24 -2.67
N THR A 519 1.10 -1.20 -2.52
CA THR A 519 1.30 -0.52 -1.23
C THR A 519 0.00 0.08 -0.67
N HIS A 520 -0.92 0.47 -1.54
CA HIS A 520 -2.20 1.08 -1.18
C HIS A 520 -3.36 0.08 -1.08
N LEU A 521 -3.14 -1.21 -1.35
CA LEU A 521 -4.14 -2.28 -1.22
C LEU A 521 -5.42 -2.07 -2.05
N TYR A 522 -5.37 -1.34 -3.16
CA TYR A 522 -6.55 -1.03 -3.98
C TYR A 522 -7.26 -2.27 -4.55
N PHE A 523 -6.60 -3.43 -4.62
CA PHE A 523 -7.27 -4.70 -4.95
C PHE A 523 -8.41 -5.05 -3.98
N SER A 524 -8.35 -4.56 -2.73
CA SER A 524 -9.37 -4.74 -1.69
C SER A 524 -10.40 -3.61 -1.61
N TYR A 525 -10.32 -2.60 -2.49
CA TYR A 525 -11.24 -1.45 -2.47
C TYR A 525 -12.72 -1.87 -2.57
N ARG A 526 -13.01 -2.79 -3.51
CA ARG A 526 -14.37 -3.31 -3.73
C ARG A 526 -14.93 -4.02 -2.48
N TRP A 527 -14.06 -4.65 -1.69
CA TRP A 527 -14.45 -5.40 -0.51
C TRP A 527 -15.13 -4.48 0.52
N PHE A 528 -14.52 -3.34 0.82
CA PHE A 528 -15.05 -2.39 1.78
C PHE A 528 -16.17 -1.51 1.21
N LEU A 529 -16.14 -1.24 -0.11
CA LEU A 529 -17.21 -0.47 -0.76
C LEU A 529 -18.55 -1.23 -0.74
N LEU A 530 -18.50 -2.54 -0.97
CA LEU A 530 -19.69 -3.39 -1.12
C LEU A 530 -19.89 -4.35 0.06
N ASP A 531 -19.24 -4.08 1.20
CA ASP A 531 -19.30 -4.90 2.41
C ASP A 531 -19.17 -6.40 2.09
N PHE A 532 -18.18 -6.73 1.25
CA PHE A 532 -17.80 -8.06 0.73
C PHE A 532 -18.83 -8.78 -0.16
N LYS A 533 -19.97 -8.15 -0.50
CA LYS A 533 -21.04 -8.80 -1.29
C LYS A 533 -20.59 -9.41 -2.62
N ARG A 534 -19.60 -8.80 -3.29
CA ARG A 534 -19.08 -9.31 -4.58
C ARG A 534 -18.03 -10.40 -4.42
N GLU A 535 -17.55 -10.65 -3.20
CA GLU A 535 -16.58 -11.71 -2.91
C GLU A 535 -17.26 -12.96 -2.36
N LEU A 536 -18.50 -12.84 -1.88
CA LEU A 536 -19.19 -13.86 -1.10
C LEU A 536 -20.47 -14.31 -1.79
N SER A 537 -20.82 -15.59 -1.63
CA SER A 537 -22.17 -16.06 -1.94
C SER A 537 -23.20 -15.39 -1.02
N TYR A 538 -24.50 -15.47 -1.34
CA TYR A 538 -25.55 -14.89 -0.52
C TYR A 538 -25.55 -15.44 0.92
N ASP A 539 -25.45 -16.76 1.08
CA ASP A 539 -25.41 -17.40 2.40
C ASP A 539 -24.21 -16.91 3.22
N CYS A 540 -23.05 -16.74 2.59
CA CYS A 540 -21.86 -16.21 3.24
C CYS A 540 -22.01 -14.72 3.58
N THR A 541 -22.58 -13.94 2.66
CA THR A 541 -22.87 -12.50 2.87
C THR A 541 -23.73 -12.32 4.11
N TYR A 542 -24.79 -13.12 4.27
CA TYR A 542 -25.67 -13.06 5.43
C TYR A 542 -24.92 -13.30 6.75
N LYS A 543 -24.11 -14.36 6.81
CA LYS A 543 -23.32 -14.69 8.02
C LYS A 543 -22.28 -13.61 8.35
N VAL A 544 -21.60 -13.08 7.33
CA VAL A 544 -20.58 -12.03 7.50
C VAL A 544 -21.22 -10.73 7.95
N TRP A 545 -22.32 -10.31 7.33
CA TRP A 545 -23.06 -9.11 7.73
C TRP A 545 -23.60 -9.22 9.16
N GLU A 546 -24.21 -10.35 9.51
CA GLU A 546 -24.66 -10.63 10.87
C GLU A 546 -23.52 -10.47 11.89
N THR A 547 -22.35 -11.04 11.58
CA THR A 547 -21.17 -10.96 12.44
C THR A 547 -20.65 -9.52 12.55
N ILE A 548 -20.57 -8.79 11.43
CA ILE A 548 -20.15 -7.37 11.41
C ILE A 548 -21.09 -6.52 12.27
N TRP A 549 -22.40 -6.70 12.11
CA TRP A 549 -23.40 -5.91 12.83
C TRP A 549 -23.41 -6.22 14.32
N ALA A 550 -23.26 -7.50 14.69
CA ALA A 550 -23.12 -7.91 16.08
C ALA A 550 -21.84 -7.33 16.69
N ALA A 551 -20.68 -7.53 16.05
CA ALA A 551 -19.38 -7.06 16.54
C ALA A 551 -19.34 -5.54 16.78
N ASN A 552 -19.95 -4.78 15.87
CA ASN A 552 -20.07 -3.32 15.95
C ASN A 552 -20.80 -2.84 17.20
N ARG A 553 -21.68 -3.66 17.78
CA ARG A 553 -22.46 -3.33 18.98
C ARG A 553 -21.89 -3.91 20.27
N THR A 554 -20.82 -4.69 20.17
CA THR A 554 -20.29 -5.44 21.31
C THR A 554 -18.86 -5.05 21.68
N PHE A 555 -17.93 -4.98 20.73
CA PHE A 555 -16.50 -4.81 21.08
C PHE A 555 -15.60 -4.25 19.96
N THR A 556 -16.06 -4.20 18.70
CA THR A 556 -15.30 -3.54 17.62
C THR A 556 -16.20 -3.06 16.48
N PRO A 557 -16.13 -1.76 16.11
CA PRO A 557 -16.77 -1.27 14.89
C PRO A 557 -15.99 -1.62 13.62
N HIS A 558 -14.83 -2.28 13.74
CA HIS A 558 -13.87 -2.50 12.66
C HIS A 558 -13.75 -3.97 12.24
N PHE A 559 -14.76 -4.81 12.53
CA PHE A 559 -14.71 -6.25 12.19
C PHE A 559 -14.40 -6.52 10.71
N ALA A 560 -14.91 -5.68 9.80
CA ALA A 560 -14.64 -5.75 8.37
C ALA A 560 -13.13 -5.76 8.03
N LEU A 561 -12.30 -5.01 8.76
CA LEU A 561 -10.84 -5.00 8.57
C LEU A 561 -10.21 -6.36 8.89
N PHE A 562 -10.65 -6.99 9.96
CA PHE A 562 -10.17 -8.32 10.36
C PHE A 562 -10.66 -9.41 9.42
N PHE A 563 -11.86 -9.25 8.85
CA PHE A 563 -12.35 -10.14 7.81
C PHE A 563 -11.55 -10.01 6.50
N ALA A 564 -11.22 -8.78 6.06
CA ALA A 564 -10.31 -8.57 4.93
C ALA A 564 -8.91 -9.16 5.18
N LEU A 565 -8.37 -8.98 6.39
CA LEU A 565 -7.11 -9.60 6.79
C LEU A 565 -7.20 -11.13 6.77
N ALA A 566 -8.33 -11.70 7.21
CA ALA A 566 -8.58 -13.14 7.16
C ALA A 566 -8.57 -13.66 5.71
N ILE A 567 -9.18 -12.93 4.76
CA ILE A 567 -9.13 -13.28 3.34
C ILE A 567 -7.68 -13.35 2.86
N ILE A 568 -6.87 -12.32 3.15
CA ILE A 568 -5.46 -12.25 2.70
C ILE A 568 -4.62 -13.37 3.33
N THR A 569 -4.71 -13.52 4.65
CA THR A 569 -3.92 -14.51 5.40
C THR A 569 -4.33 -15.95 5.09
N ASN A 570 -5.58 -16.20 4.70
CA ASN A 570 -6.02 -17.53 4.29
C ASN A 570 -5.31 -18.04 3.02
N TYR A 571 -4.90 -17.14 2.13
CA TYR A 571 -4.16 -17.48 0.90
C TYR A 571 -2.69 -17.11 0.97
N ARG A 572 -2.16 -16.91 2.18
CA ARG A 572 -0.77 -16.54 2.47
C ARG A 572 0.24 -17.33 1.64
N ASP A 573 0.18 -18.65 1.71
CA ASP A 573 1.19 -19.52 1.10
C ASP A 573 1.16 -19.43 -0.44
N VAL A 574 -0.01 -19.20 -1.02
CA VAL A 574 -0.19 -19.00 -2.47
C VAL A 574 0.38 -17.64 -2.89
N ILE A 575 0.07 -16.58 -2.12
CA ILE A 575 0.53 -15.22 -2.37
C ILE A 575 2.06 -15.13 -2.30
N ILE A 576 2.66 -15.68 -1.23
CA ILE A 576 4.12 -15.66 -1.02
C ILE A 576 4.82 -16.61 -1.98
N GLY A 577 4.31 -17.84 -2.12
CA GLY A 577 4.92 -18.86 -2.98
C GLY A 577 4.95 -18.46 -4.45
N SER A 578 3.95 -17.70 -4.91
CA SER A 578 3.89 -17.20 -6.29
C SER A 578 4.50 -15.81 -6.48
N GLN A 579 4.93 -15.15 -5.40
CA GLN A 579 5.42 -13.75 -5.42
C GLN A 579 4.43 -12.81 -6.14
N MET A 580 3.14 -12.91 -5.80
CA MET A 580 2.09 -12.21 -6.53
C MET A 580 2.29 -10.69 -6.53
N ASP A 581 2.26 -10.10 -7.72
CA ASP A 581 2.23 -8.65 -7.90
C ASP A 581 0.81 -8.07 -7.79
N PHE A 582 0.66 -6.77 -8.02
CA PHE A 582 -0.65 -6.10 -7.91
C PHE A 582 -1.70 -6.65 -8.87
N THR A 583 -1.30 -6.97 -10.10
CA THR A 583 -2.19 -7.49 -11.13
C THR A 583 -2.60 -8.92 -10.81
N ASP A 584 -1.64 -9.73 -10.35
CA ASP A 584 -1.88 -11.10 -9.91
C ASP A 584 -2.84 -11.14 -8.72
N MET A 585 -2.67 -10.25 -7.74
CA MET A 585 -3.55 -10.14 -6.59
C MET A 585 -5.00 -9.83 -7.01
N ILE A 586 -5.21 -8.86 -7.91
CA ILE A 586 -6.55 -8.54 -8.44
C ILE A 586 -7.15 -9.74 -9.16
N LYS A 587 -6.39 -10.37 -10.05
CA LYS A 587 -6.86 -11.51 -10.83
C LYS A 587 -7.23 -12.69 -9.93
N PHE A 588 -6.34 -13.04 -9.00
CA PHE A 588 -6.52 -14.12 -8.06
C PHE A 588 -7.79 -13.94 -7.21
N PHE A 589 -7.96 -12.78 -6.57
CA PHE A 589 -9.14 -12.56 -5.72
C PHE A 589 -10.44 -12.48 -6.54
N ASN A 590 -10.40 -11.93 -7.75
CA ASN A 590 -11.56 -11.97 -8.64
C ASN A 590 -11.95 -13.40 -9.03
N GLU A 591 -10.98 -14.29 -9.27
CA GLU A 591 -11.24 -15.71 -9.55
C GLU A 591 -11.73 -16.49 -8.32
N MET A 592 -11.43 -15.99 -7.12
CA MET A 592 -11.86 -16.57 -5.84
C MET A 592 -13.21 -16.05 -5.35
N ALA A 593 -13.79 -15.06 -6.02
CA ALA A 593 -15.12 -14.54 -5.72
C ALA A 593 -16.15 -15.69 -5.63
N GLU A 594 -16.96 -15.67 -4.58
CA GLU A 594 -17.97 -16.67 -4.21
C GLU A 594 -17.42 -18.08 -3.89
N ARG A 595 -16.09 -18.27 -3.85
CA ARG A 595 -15.43 -19.57 -3.56
C ARG A 595 -14.76 -19.62 -2.18
N HIS A 596 -14.88 -18.56 -1.40
CA HIS A 596 -14.30 -18.50 -0.07
C HIS A 596 -15.03 -19.39 0.94
N ASP A 597 -14.28 -20.07 1.80
CA ASP A 597 -14.85 -20.76 2.98
C ASP A 597 -15.15 -19.73 4.07
N CYS A 598 -16.40 -19.29 4.11
CA CYS A 598 -16.86 -18.26 5.04
C CYS A 598 -16.68 -18.64 6.51
N THR A 599 -16.91 -19.90 6.89
CA THR A 599 -16.78 -20.34 8.29
C THR A 599 -15.33 -20.22 8.73
N ARG A 600 -14.40 -20.70 7.90
CA ARG A 600 -12.96 -20.58 8.15
C ARG A 600 -12.50 -19.13 8.20
N LEU A 601 -12.98 -18.27 7.29
CA LEU A 601 -12.62 -16.84 7.28
C LEU A 601 -13.14 -16.10 8.50
N LEU A 602 -14.37 -16.37 8.94
CA LEU A 602 -14.91 -15.80 10.17
C LEU A 602 -14.08 -16.23 11.37
N GLN A 603 -13.73 -17.51 11.48
CA GLN A 603 -12.86 -18.00 12.55
C GLN A 603 -11.48 -17.32 12.53
N ALA A 604 -10.84 -17.21 11.37
CA ALA A 604 -9.56 -16.51 11.23
C ALA A 604 -9.66 -15.03 11.62
N ALA A 605 -10.72 -14.34 11.24
CA ALA A 605 -10.95 -12.94 11.63
C ALA A 605 -11.04 -12.79 13.17
N ARG A 606 -11.75 -13.69 13.85
CA ARG A 606 -11.87 -13.71 15.32
C ARG A 606 -10.51 -13.97 15.99
N LEU A 607 -9.69 -14.86 15.43
CA LEU A 607 -8.33 -15.12 15.91
C LEU A 607 -7.43 -13.89 15.75
N HIS A 608 -7.51 -13.16 14.63
CA HIS A 608 -6.76 -11.91 14.42
C HIS A 608 -7.14 -10.82 15.42
N ILE A 609 -8.43 -10.69 15.74
CA ILE A 609 -8.92 -9.78 16.78
C ILE A 609 -8.32 -10.16 18.13
N LYS A 610 -8.40 -11.44 18.52
CA LYS A 610 -7.83 -11.94 19.79
C LYS A 610 -6.32 -11.71 19.86
N ALA A 611 -5.61 -11.93 18.76
CA ALA A 611 -4.18 -11.66 18.69
C ALA A 611 -3.87 -10.18 18.94
N LEU A 612 -4.61 -9.27 18.31
CA LEU A 612 -4.44 -7.83 18.53
C LEU A 612 -4.81 -7.41 19.97
N GLN A 613 -5.89 -7.97 20.54
CA GLN A 613 -6.26 -7.72 21.94
C GLN A 613 -5.14 -8.13 22.90
N ASN A 614 -4.53 -9.30 22.68
CA ASN A 614 -3.41 -9.77 23.49
C ASN A 614 -2.20 -8.82 23.39
N PHE A 615 -1.87 -8.33 22.19
CA PHE A 615 -0.81 -7.33 22.01
C PHE A 615 -1.13 -6.01 22.74
N VAL A 616 -2.38 -5.56 22.68
CA VAL A 616 -2.83 -4.35 23.39
C VAL A 616 -2.77 -4.53 24.90
N GLN A 617 -3.11 -5.70 25.42
CA GLN A 617 -3.02 -6.01 26.86
C GLN A 617 -1.57 -6.05 27.33
N GLN A 618 -0.65 -6.64 26.56
CA GLN A 618 0.79 -6.66 26.89
C GLN A 618 1.44 -5.26 26.86
N LEU A 619 0.81 -4.29 26.20
CA LEU A 619 1.27 -2.91 26.09
C LEU A 619 0.83 -2.00 27.25
N ARG A 620 -0.12 -2.45 28.07
CA ARG A 620 -0.58 -1.80 29.31
C ARG A 620 0.19 -2.36 30.50
#